data_AF-R5Y2Z7-F1
#
_entry.id   AF-R5Y2Z7-F1
#
_cell.length_a   1.000
_cell.length_b   1.000
_cell.length_c   1.000
_cell.angle_alpha   90.00
_cell.angle_beta   90.00
_cell.angle_gamma   90.00
#
_symmetry.space_group_name_H-M   'P 1'
#
loop_
_entity.id
_entity.type
_entity.pdbx_description
1 polymer ?
#
loop_
_entity_poly.entity_id
_entity_poly.type
_entity_poly.pdbx_seq_one_letter_code
_entity_poly.pdbx_strand_id
1 'polypeptide(L)'
;MNNTTLDKLQLNDLKELVKIYCVSSLGKELIDNIKPKTSIYSVDTMLKENKEARNILENSNHIPLEGVFNLNNLIDKVKKGIILNPEELMKTEAFLRGCKKIKNFMENMKFYGETLSSYSLNITDLTSIEEEINFCIKANKIDTNASSELKKIRRKIENCESKIKDRLNKFLT
;
A
#
# COMPACT_ATOMS: atom_id res chain seq x y z
N MET A 1 -27.04 20.85 -7.01
CA MET A 1 -26.36 22.11 -6.66
C MET A 1 -25.54 22.58 -7.86
N ASN A 2 -25.46 23.88 -8.11
CA ASN A 2 -24.63 24.45 -9.19
C ASN A 2 -23.22 24.80 -8.66
N ASN A 3 -22.24 24.92 -9.56
CA ASN A 3 -20.84 25.22 -9.20
C ASN A 3 -20.70 26.53 -8.41
N THR A 4 -21.48 27.55 -8.79
CA THR A 4 -21.50 28.85 -8.09
C THR A 4 -21.83 28.75 -6.60
N THR A 5 -22.67 27.79 -6.19
CA THR A 5 -22.98 27.57 -4.77
C THR A 5 -21.80 26.95 -4.03
N LEU A 6 -21.10 25.99 -4.66
CA LEU A 6 -19.93 25.33 -4.06
C LEU A 6 -18.76 26.31 -3.88
N ASP A 7 -18.58 27.20 -4.85
CA ASP A 7 -17.54 28.24 -4.80
C ASP A 7 -17.84 29.26 -3.69
N LYS A 8 -19.10 29.72 -3.58
CA LYS A 8 -19.52 30.63 -2.49
C LYS A 8 -19.40 30.03 -1.10
N LEU A 9 -19.61 28.72 -0.97
CA LEU A 9 -19.43 27.99 0.28
C LEU A 9 -17.97 27.60 0.54
N GLN A 10 -17.05 27.95 -0.36
CA GLN A 10 -15.62 27.66 -0.24
C GLN A 10 -15.33 26.18 0.00
N LEU A 11 -16.13 25.29 -0.62
CA LEU A 11 -15.99 23.85 -0.38
C LEU A 11 -14.61 23.33 -0.76
N ASN A 12 -14.02 23.86 -1.84
CA ASN A 12 -12.70 23.45 -2.28
C ASN A 12 -11.61 23.87 -1.27
N ASP A 13 -11.72 25.06 -0.68
CA ASP A 13 -10.77 25.52 0.35
C ASP A 13 -10.85 24.64 1.61
N LEU A 14 -12.07 24.24 2.01
CA LEU A 14 -12.27 23.30 3.11
C LEU A 14 -11.66 21.92 2.81
N LYS A 15 -11.81 21.41 1.58
CA LYS A 15 -11.19 20.15 1.16
C LYS A 15 -9.67 20.21 1.26
N GLU A 16 -9.05 21.30 0.80
CA GLU A 16 -7.61 21.49 0.92
C GLU A 16 -7.15 21.48 2.38
N LEU A 17 -7.89 22.18 3.27
CA LEU A 17 -7.60 22.18 4.70
C LEU A 17 -7.67 20.78 5.32
N VAL A 18 -8.71 20.01 4.99
CA VAL A 18 -8.88 18.64 5.51
C VAL A 18 -7.79 17.70 4.99
N LYS A 19 -7.38 17.84 3.72
CA LYS A 19 -6.34 17.01 3.10
C LYS A 19 -4.98 17.12 3.79
N ILE A 20 -4.70 18.20 4.51
CA ILE A 20 -3.47 18.35 5.31
C ILE A 20 -3.40 17.27 6.41
N TYR A 21 -4.55 16.83 6.94
CA TYR A 21 -4.66 15.81 7.97
C TYR A 21 -4.75 14.38 7.41
N CYS A 22 -4.83 14.21 6.08
CA CYS A 22 -4.86 12.88 5.47
C CYS A 22 -3.45 12.26 5.43
N VAL A 23 -3.31 11.08 6.03
CA VAL A 23 -2.05 10.32 6.06
C VAL A 23 -1.74 9.67 4.72
N SER A 24 -2.75 9.13 4.03
CA SER A 24 -2.57 8.40 2.76
C SER A 24 -3.01 9.22 1.54
N SER A 25 -2.41 8.92 0.39
CA SER A 25 -2.84 9.49 -0.91
C SER A 25 -4.28 9.09 -1.26
N LEU A 26 -4.70 7.89 -0.87
CA LEU A 26 -6.08 7.41 -1.04
C LEU A 26 -7.08 8.27 -0.25
N GLY A 27 -6.75 8.65 0.99
CA GLY A 27 -7.58 9.54 1.79
C GLY A 27 -7.72 10.92 1.13
N LYS A 28 -6.63 11.47 0.58
CA LYS A 28 -6.66 12.74 -0.15
C LYS A 28 -7.57 12.66 -1.38
N GLU A 29 -7.45 11.60 -2.16
CA GLU A 29 -8.28 11.35 -3.34
C GLU A 29 -9.77 11.19 -3.00
N LEU A 30 -10.10 10.59 -1.85
CA LEU A 30 -11.49 10.52 -1.36
C LEU A 30 -12.04 11.91 -1.03
N ILE A 31 -11.26 12.77 -0.38
CA ILE A 31 -11.66 14.15 -0.07
C ILE A 31 -11.83 14.97 -1.36
N ASP A 32 -10.94 14.81 -2.34
CA ASP A 32 -11.08 15.50 -3.64
C ASP A 32 -12.43 15.16 -4.30
N ASN A 33 -12.82 13.90 -4.24
CA ASN A 33 -14.04 13.40 -4.86
C ASN A 33 -15.32 13.59 -4.01
N ILE A 34 -15.21 14.06 -2.76
CA ILE A 34 -16.38 14.22 -1.89
C ILE A 34 -17.33 15.29 -2.45
N LYS A 35 -18.63 14.99 -2.45
CA LYS A 35 -19.69 15.90 -2.91
C LYS A 35 -20.88 15.80 -1.97
N PRO A 36 -21.66 16.88 -1.78
CA PRO A 36 -22.89 16.83 -1.00
C PRO A 36 -23.79 15.69 -1.48
N LYS A 37 -24.24 14.85 -0.56
CA LYS A 37 -25.17 13.76 -0.83
C LYS A 37 -26.60 14.28 -0.74
N THR A 38 -27.47 13.77 -1.60
CA THR A 38 -28.90 14.12 -1.64
C THR A 38 -29.79 13.06 -1.01
N SER A 39 -29.27 11.84 -0.81
CA SER A 39 -29.97 10.75 -0.15
C SER A 39 -29.75 10.82 1.35
N ILE A 40 -30.85 10.88 2.13
CA ILE A 40 -30.80 10.87 3.60
C ILE A 40 -30.07 9.63 4.11
N TYR A 41 -30.30 8.47 3.49
CA TYR A 41 -29.65 7.22 3.88
C TYR A 41 -28.12 7.31 3.77
N SER A 42 -27.63 7.88 2.66
CA SER A 42 -26.18 8.09 2.48
C SER A 42 -25.61 9.08 3.48
N VAL A 43 -26.36 10.13 3.83
CA VAL A 43 -25.93 11.11 4.84
C VAL A 43 -25.83 10.46 6.22
N ASP A 44 -26.85 9.70 6.62
CA ASP A 44 -26.87 9.00 7.90
C ASP A 44 -25.73 7.99 8.02
N THR A 45 -25.46 7.23 6.95
CA THR A 45 -24.31 6.31 6.90
C THR A 45 -22.98 7.06 7.09
N MET A 46 -22.75 8.13 6.34
CA MET A 46 -21.50 8.90 6.44
C MET A 46 -21.33 9.56 7.82
N LEU A 47 -22.40 10.06 8.43
CA LEU A 47 -22.36 10.62 9.79
C LEU A 47 -22.09 9.55 10.85
N LYS A 48 -22.68 8.34 10.69
CA LYS A 48 -22.41 7.20 11.55
C LYS A 48 -20.95 6.79 11.47
N GLU A 49 -20.42 6.60 10.26
CA GLU A 49 -19.00 6.29 10.03
C GLU A 49 -18.08 7.36 10.62
N ASN A 50 -18.40 8.64 10.46
CA ASN A 50 -17.61 9.73 11.04
C ASN A 50 -17.60 9.67 12.58
N LYS A 51 -18.75 9.41 13.20
CA LYS A 51 -18.86 9.26 14.66
C LYS A 51 -18.07 8.05 15.16
N GLU A 52 -18.14 6.92 14.46
CA GLU A 52 -17.35 5.73 14.76
C GLU A 52 -15.85 6.01 14.61
N ALA A 53 -15.43 6.66 13.51
CA ALA A 53 -14.02 7.01 13.27
C ALA A 53 -13.46 7.88 14.39
N ARG A 54 -14.24 8.86 14.85
CA ARG A 54 -13.86 9.69 16.00
C ARG A 54 -13.71 8.87 17.28
N ASN A 55 -14.65 7.96 17.56
CA ASN A 55 -14.58 7.09 18.73
C ASN A 55 -13.35 6.18 18.69
N ILE A 56 -13.02 5.62 17.53
CA ILE A 56 -11.79 4.83 17.33
C ILE A 56 -10.55 5.70 17.58
N LEU A 57 -10.51 6.93 17.05
CA LEU A 57 -9.38 7.85 17.26
C LEU A 57 -9.19 8.22 18.73
N GLU A 58 -10.28 8.49 19.46
CA GLU A 58 -10.21 8.83 20.90
C GLU A 58 -9.77 7.65 21.77
N ASN A 59 -9.99 6.41 21.31
CA ASN A 59 -9.66 5.18 22.04
C ASN A 59 -8.48 4.41 21.44
N SER A 60 -7.70 5.02 20.54
CA SER A 60 -6.50 4.42 19.97
C SER A 60 -5.31 5.35 20.09
N ASN A 61 -4.17 4.79 20.52
CA ASN A 61 -2.92 5.55 20.58
C ASN A 61 -2.32 5.77 19.18
N HIS A 62 -2.58 4.85 18.26
CA HIS A 62 -2.00 4.84 16.93
C HIS A 62 -2.84 4.00 15.97
N ILE A 63 -3.11 4.53 14.77
CA ILE A 63 -3.78 3.81 13.68
C ILE A 63 -2.72 3.42 12.64
N PRO A 64 -2.53 2.13 12.34
CA PRO A 64 -1.45 1.66 11.48
C PRO A 64 -1.78 1.86 9.99
N LEU A 65 -1.74 3.11 9.55
CA LEU A 65 -1.96 3.48 8.14
C LEU A 65 -0.67 3.42 7.30
N GLU A 66 0.47 3.06 7.88
CA GLU A 66 1.72 2.97 7.14
C GLU A 66 1.67 1.87 6.08
N GLY A 67 2.21 2.17 4.91
CA GLY A 67 2.22 1.23 3.78
C GLY A 67 0.92 1.21 2.98
N VAL A 68 -0.17 1.84 3.44
CA VAL A 68 -1.43 1.90 2.68
C VAL A 68 -1.42 3.10 1.74
N PHE A 69 -1.03 2.85 0.49
CA PHE A 69 -0.98 3.84 -0.59
C PHE A 69 -1.67 3.32 -1.85
N ASN A 70 -1.85 4.21 -2.83
CA ASN A 70 -2.50 3.85 -4.08
C ASN A 70 -1.62 2.87 -4.89
N LEU A 71 -2.11 1.64 -5.07
CA LEU A 71 -1.44 0.56 -5.81
C LEU A 71 -1.93 0.41 -7.27
N ASN A 72 -2.90 1.23 -7.71
CA ASN A 72 -3.60 1.03 -9.00
C ASN A 72 -2.63 0.97 -10.18
N ASN A 73 -1.61 1.84 -10.21
CA ASN A 73 -0.61 1.83 -11.27
C ASN A 73 0.17 0.52 -11.35
N LEU A 74 0.49 -0.12 -10.21
CA LEU A 74 1.19 -1.40 -10.19
C LEU A 74 0.25 -2.55 -10.58
N ILE A 75 -0.99 -2.51 -10.10
CA ILE A 75 -2.03 -3.48 -10.50
C ILE A 75 -2.24 -3.44 -12.01
N ASP A 76 -2.31 -2.26 -12.61
CA ASP A 76 -2.50 -2.10 -14.05
C ASP A 76 -1.29 -2.60 -14.87
N LYS A 77 -0.07 -2.44 -14.34
CA LYS A 77 1.13 -3.07 -14.95
C LYS A 77 1.00 -4.58 -14.96
N VAL A 78 0.68 -5.19 -13.82
CA VAL A 78 0.52 -6.65 -13.69
C VAL A 78 -0.58 -7.16 -14.62
N LYS A 79 -1.74 -6.48 -14.69
CA LYS A 79 -2.84 -6.84 -15.61
C LYS A 79 -2.42 -6.83 -17.09
N LYS A 80 -1.48 -5.95 -17.46
CA LYS A 80 -0.91 -5.86 -18.82
C LYS A 80 0.22 -6.86 -19.06
N GLY A 81 0.54 -7.73 -18.10
CA GLY A 81 1.65 -8.69 -18.19
C GLY A 81 3.03 -8.06 -18.00
N ILE A 82 3.11 -6.81 -17.51
CA ILE A 82 4.38 -6.14 -17.23
C ILE A 82 4.94 -6.68 -15.92
N ILE A 83 6.21 -7.11 -15.95
CA ILE A 83 6.94 -7.59 -14.78
C ILE A 83 7.33 -6.40 -13.90
N LEU A 84 6.96 -6.47 -12.63
CA LEU A 84 7.34 -5.47 -11.64
C LEU A 84 8.83 -5.59 -11.29
N ASN A 85 9.50 -4.45 -11.17
CA ASN A 85 10.89 -4.43 -10.71
C ASN A 85 10.98 -4.67 -9.17
N PRO A 86 12.18 -4.89 -8.62
CA PRO A 86 12.32 -5.17 -7.18
C PRO A 86 11.75 -4.09 -6.25
N GLU A 87 11.88 -2.81 -6.61
CA GLU A 87 11.35 -1.71 -5.81
C GLU A 87 9.80 -1.70 -5.83
N GLU A 88 9.20 -1.98 -6.98
CA GLU A 88 7.75 -2.08 -7.16
C GLU A 88 7.17 -3.29 -6.42
N LEU A 89 7.90 -4.40 -6.38
CA LEU A 89 7.54 -5.57 -5.58
C LEU A 89 7.63 -5.26 -4.08
N MET A 90 8.69 -4.58 -3.62
CA MET A 90 8.79 -4.14 -2.23
C MET A 90 7.69 -3.15 -1.83
N LYS A 91 7.26 -2.27 -2.75
CA LYS A 91 6.07 -1.43 -2.53
C LYS A 91 4.81 -2.29 -2.40
N THR A 92 4.65 -3.30 -3.24
CA THR A 92 3.51 -4.22 -3.15
C THR A 92 3.50 -4.97 -1.82
N GLU A 93 4.64 -5.49 -1.37
CA GLU A 93 4.82 -6.09 -0.04
C GLU A 93 4.38 -5.13 1.08
N ALA A 94 4.89 -3.89 1.06
CA ALA A 94 4.60 -2.93 2.12
C ALA A 94 3.11 -2.59 2.18
N PHE A 95 2.44 -2.55 1.03
CA PHE A 95 1.00 -2.37 0.94
C PHE A 95 0.22 -3.55 1.52
N LEU A 96 0.57 -4.79 1.14
CA LEU A 96 -0.10 -5.99 1.66
C LEU A 96 0.06 -6.10 3.18
N ARG A 97 1.27 -5.82 3.69
CA ARG A 97 1.56 -5.79 5.12
C ARG A 97 0.77 -4.69 5.85
N GLY A 98 0.62 -3.51 5.23
CA GLY A 98 -0.23 -2.43 5.74
C GLY A 98 -1.70 -2.83 5.82
N CYS A 99 -2.25 -3.46 4.78
CA CYS A 99 -3.62 -3.98 4.77
C CYS A 99 -3.87 -4.98 5.90
N LYS A 100 -2.93 -5.91 6.14
CA LYS A 100 -3.01 -6.88 7.25
C LYS A 100 -3.02 -6.19 8.62
N LYS A 101 -2.18 -5.18 8.82
CA LYS A 101 -2.14 -4.38 10.07
C LYS A 101 -3.46 -3.64 10.30
N ILE A 102 -3.99 -2.96 9.29
CA ILE A 102 -5.29 -2.28 9.38
C ILE A 102 -6.38 -3.28 9.70
N LYS A 103 -6.38 -4.46 9.05
CA LYS A 103 -7.38 -5.48 9.29
C LYS A 103 -7.43 -5.88 10.77
N ASN A 104 -6.29 -6.29 11.32
CA ASN A 104 -6.17 -6.71 12.71
C ASN A 104 -6.51 -5.56 13.68
N PHE A 105 -6.08 -4.33 13.37
CA PHE A 105 -6.42 -3.16 14.17
C PHE A 105 -7.94 -2.92 14.23
N MET A 106 -8.60 -2.93 13.07
CA MET A 106 -10.04 -2.68 12.98
C MET A 106 -10.86 -3.79 13.64
N GLU A 107 -10.42 -5.05 13.57
CA GLU A 107 -11.05 -6.16 14.30
C GLU A 107 -11.04 -5.91 15.83
N ASN A 108 -9.93 -5.40 16.37
CA ASN A 108 -9.82 -5.03 17.79
C ASN A 108 -10.66 -3.80 18.18
N MET A 109 -11.04 -2.98 17.21
CA MET A 109 -11.81 -1.75 17.42
C MET A 109 -13.33 -1.92 17.25
N LYS A 110 -13.82 -3.16 17.09
CA LYS A 110 -15.23 -3.47 16.83
C LYS A 110 -16.20 -2.87 17.86
N PHE A 111 -15.78 -2.78 19.12
CA PHE A 111 -16.58 -2.15 20.18
C PHE A 111 -16.78 -0.64 19.96
N TYR A 112 -15.78 0.04 19.38
CA TYR A 112 -15.80 1.49 19.18
C TYR A 112 -16.38 1.91 17.83
N GLY A 113 -16.31 1.04 16.82
CA GLY A 113 -16.87 1.32 15.49
C GLY A 113 -17.23 0.06 14.72
N GLU A 114 -18.44 -0.45 14.93
CA GLU A 114 -18.91 -1.69 14.31
C GLU A 114 -18.93 -1.62 12.77
N THR A 115 -19.40 -0.50 12.21
CA THR A 115 -19.53 -0.33 10.76
C THR A 115 -18.15 -0.27 10.11
N LEU A 116 -17.24 0.55 10.64
CA LEU A 116 -15.87 0.65 10.13
C LEU A 116 -15.11 -0.66 10.28
N SER A 117 -15.27 -1.35 11.41
CA SER A 117 -14.69 -2.69 11.61
C SER A 117 -15.26 -3.71 10.65
N SER A 118 -16.51 -3.58 10.21
CA SER A 118 -17.07 -4.50 9.21
C SER A 118 -16.38 -4.39 7.84
N TYR A 119 -15.82 -3.23 7.49
CA TYR A 119 -15.10 -3.06 6.23
C TYR A 119 -13.79 -3.83 6.19
N SER A 120 -13.13 -4.02 7.34
CA SER A 120 -11.88 -4.78 7.38
C SER A 120 -12.07 -6.26 7.06
N LEU A 121 -13.29 -6.79 7.21
CA LEU A 121 -13.62 -8.17 6.85
C LEU A 121 -13.46 -8.44 5.35
N ASN A 122 -13.57 -7.40 4.51
CA ASN A 122 -13.36 -7.50 3.06
C ASN A 122 -11.88 -7.50 2.66
N ILE A 123 -10.95 -7.24 3.59
CA ILE A 123 -9.52 -7.30 3.33
C ILE A 123 -9.09 -8.76 3.28
N THR A 124 -8.72 -9.23 2.08
CA THR A 124 -8.17 -10.57 1.87
C THR A 124 -6.77 -10.66 2.47
N ASP A 125 -6.50 -11.75 3.18
CA ASP A 125 -5.14 -12.06 3.63
C ASP A 125 -4.32 -12.59 2.46
N LEU A 126 -3.23 -11.90 2.15
CA LEU A 126 -2.29 -12.23 1.08
C LEU A 126 -0.87 -12.43 1.62
N THR A 127 -0.75 -12.91 2.86
CA THR A 127 0.54 -13.17 3.54
C THR A 127 1.47 -14.05 2.70
N SER A 128 0.96 -15.02 1.94
CA SER A 128 1.78 -15.85 1.06
C SER A 128 2.53 -15.03 -0.01
N ILE A 129 1.92 -13.96 -0.53
CA ILE A 129 2.55 -13.06 -1.51
C ILE A 129 3.58 -12.17 -0.81
N GLU A 130 3.26 -11.66 0.38
CA GLU A 130 4.20 -10.89 1.22
C GLU A 130 5.48 -11.69 1.52
N GLU A 131 5.32 -12.94 1.96
CA GLU A 131 6.41 -13.85 2.28
C GLU A 131 7.25 -14.18 1.05
N GLU A 132 6.62 -14.47 -0.09
CA GLU A 132 7.32 -14.77 -1.34
C GLU A 132 8.16 -13.58 -1.84
N ILE A 133 7.61 -12.35 -1.77
CA ILE A 133 8.35 -11.15 -2.14
C ILE A 133 9.55 -10.96 -1.20
N ASN A 134 9.35 -11.09 0.12
CA ASN A 134 10.40 -10.95 1.13
C ASN A 134 11.48 -12.04 1.02
N PHE A 135 11.13 -13.23 0.54
CA PHE A 135 12.08 -14.30 0.25
C PHE A 135 12.90 -13.98 -1.01
N CYS A 136 12.23 -13.59 -2.10
CA CYS A 136 12.85 -13.36 -3.39
C CYS A 136 13.68 -12.07 -3.47
N ILE A 137 13.41 -11.06 -2.63
CA ILE A 137 14.02 -9.74 -2.74
C ILE A 137 14.76 -9.38 -1.46
N LYS A 138 16.06 -9.06 -1.60
CA LYS A 138 16.93 -8.58 -0.53
C LYS A 138 17.65 -7.31 -0.99
N ALA A 139 17.66 -6.27 -0.16
CA ALA A 139 18.32 -5.00 -0.46
C ALA A 139 17.95 -4.42 -1.85
N ASN A 140 16.66 -4.41 -2.20
CA ASN A 140 16.13 -3.98 -3.51
C ASN A 140 16.70 -4.74 -4.73
N LYS A 141 17.17 -5.97 -4.54
CA LYS A 141 17.66 -6.84 -5.61
C LYS A 141 17.07 -8.23 -5.47
N ILE A 142 16.94 -8.93 -6.59
CA ILE A 142 16.55 -10.34 -6.60
C ILE A 142 17.67 -11.15 -5.93
N ASP A 143 17.34 -11.85 -4.85
CA ASP A 143 18.28 -12.69 -4.09
C ASP A 143 18.81 -13.82 -4.96
N THR A 144 20.06 -14.22 -4.74
CA THR A 144 20.67 -15.33 -5.49
C THR A 144 19.94 -16.65 -5.25
N ASN A 145 19.32 -16.81 -4.08
CA ASN A 145 18.55 -17.99 -3.70
C ASN A 145 17.07 -17.90 -4.07
N ALA A 146 16.62 -16.84 -4.76
CA ALA A 146 15.23 -16.72 -5.23
C ALA A 146 14.82 -17.89 -6.12
N SER A 147 15.76 -18.49 -6.86
CA SER A 147 15.55 -19.77 -7.53
C SER A 147 16.84 -20.59 -7.65
N SER A 148 16.68 -21.90 -7.78
CA SER A 148 17.83 -22.82 -7.95
C SER A 148 18.59 -22.54 -9.25
N GLU A 149 17.85 -22.18 -10.30
CA GLU A 149 18.31 -21.83 -11.63
C GLU A 149 19.13 -20.53 -11.60
N LEU A 150 18.60 -19.49 -10.95
CA LEU A 150 19.31 -18.22 -10.80
C LEU A 150 20.61 -18.40 -10.03
N LYS A 151 20.59 -19.18 -8.95
CA LYS A 151 21.78 -19.54 -8.17
C LYS A 151 22.83 -20.22 -9.03
N LYS A 152 22.44 -21.22 -9.83
CA LYS A 152 23.33 -21.92 -10.75
C LYS A 152 23.93 -20.97 -11.80
N ILE A 153 23.14 -20.06 -12.35
CA ILE A 153 23.59 -19.09 -13.37
C ILE A 153 24.59 -18.09 -12.76
N ARG A 154 24.28 -17.47 -11.63
CA ARG A 154 25.18 -16.53 -10.95
C ARG A 154 26.51 -17.17 -10.57
N ARG A 155 26.48 -18.41 -10.04
CA ARG A 155 27.70 -19.17 -9.74
C ARG A 155 28.55 -19.44 -10.99
N LYS A 156 27.93 -19.69 -12.15
CA LYS A 156 28.67 -19.85 -13.43
C LYS A 156 29.35 -18.54 -13.84
N ILE A 157 28.68 -17.40 -13.66
CA ILE A 157 29.24 -16.07 -13.94
C ILE A 157 30.46 -15.82 -13.04
N GLU A 158 30.31 -15.98 -11.72
CA GLU A 158 31.40 -15.80 -10.75
C GLU A 158 32.61 -16.70 -11.06
N ASN A 159 32.36 -17.97 -11.39
CA ASN A 159 33.43 -18.90 -11.77
C ASN A 159 34.14 -18.49 -13.07
N CYS A 160 33.42 -17.93 -14.04
CA CYS A 160 33.99 -17.44 -15.29
C CYS A 160 34.87 -16.20 -15.03
N GLU A 161 34.36 -15.24 -14.25
CA GLU A 161 35.09 -14.03 -13.86
C GLU A 161 36.38 -14.36 -13.10
N SER A 162 36.32 -15.33 -12.18
CA SER A 162 37.50 -15.81 -11.45
C SER A 162 38.58 -16.35 -12.40
N LYS A 163 38.19 -17.21 -13.36
CA LYS A 163 39.12 -17.74 -14.37
C LYS A 163 39.74 -16.67 -15.26
N ILE A 164 38.99 -15.62 -15.59
CA ILE A 164 39.49 -14.48 -16.37
C ILE A 164 40.55 -13.72 -15.54
N LYS A 165 40.26 -13.43 -14.26
CA LYS A 165 41.21 -12.79 -13.34
C LYS A 165 42.48 -13.61 -13.17
N ASP A 166 42.36 -14.93 -12.99
CA ASP A 166 43.51 -15.83 -12.86
C ASP A 166 44.40 -15.80 -14.10
N ARG A 167 43.81 -15.78 -15.30
CA ARG A 167 44.57 -15.64 -16.55
C ARG A 167 45.25 -14.28 -16.67
N LEU A 168 44.56 -13.19 -16.35
CA LEU A 168 45.14 -11.84 -16.38
C LEU A 168 46.33 -11.70 -15.42
N ASN A 169 46.21 -12.23 -14.20
CA ASN A 169 47.29 -12.21 -13.22
C ASN A 169 48.53 -12.97 -13.73
N LYS A 170 48.35 -14.09 -14.44
CA LYS A 170 49.47 -14.82 -15.08
C LYS A 170 50.18 -14.05 -16.21
N PHE A 171 49.58 -12.99 -16.75
CA PHE A 171 50.24 -12.13 -17.75
C PHE A 171 50.95 -10.93 -17.12
N LEU A 172 50.53 -10.53 -15.90
CA LEU A 172 51.05 -9.37 -15.18
C LEU A 172 52.18 -9.72 -14.20
N THR A 173 52.32 -11.00 -13.85
CA THR A 173 53.40 -11.58 -13.03
C THR A 173 54.10 -12.66 -13.84
#